data_AF-A0A7D5E6C9-F1
#
_entry.id   AF-A0A7D5E6C9-F1
#
_cell.length_a   1.000
_cell.length_b   1.000
_cell.length_c   1.000
_cell.angle_alpha   90.00
_cell.angle_beta   90.00
_cell.angle_gamma   90.00
#
_symmetry.space_group_name_H-M   'P 1'
#
loop_
_entity.id
_entity.type
_entity.pdbx_description
1 polymer ?
#
loop_
_entity_poly.entity_id
_entity_poly.type
_entity_poly.pdbx_seq_one_letter_code
_entity_poly.pdbx_strand_id
1 'polypeptide(L)'
;MDLRALALESTLRAAVTVVLAFALVTGGAFALGWLGVPSVVATENAFGGVNETTTTVDTAVTVHNPNPVGVRFGGVRVNYTVSMNDIAMAHGRTAGVGLDTGNTTLRFESYLRNERIPAWWASHVRNGEETTVQVAADVRSGTLGRSAHVVPVTRTVSTNISGQFNSTENRPINAGLPLVSDPVLVVRETRAHWGLTTDAETPLETTFVVHNPKATPVTFGSIGYDVAMNGVDVGEGESERAVVIPGGATRTVRASTVLENDRLDEWWVTHLERNQTTDLRIDFYARLSLGGGESVRVPLRGLTFEETIRTDIFGTKNATDRTASDGGSADETTTGPSTTASGESPSTTDAEPTTETTARSTTTTASTSERTTTTASSENGSTTTADGGLLAV
;
A
#
# COMPACT_ATOMS: atom_id res chain seq x y z
N MET A 1 3.36 -7.80 17.70
CA MET A 1 3.48 -6.40 18.14
C MET A 1 2.09 -5.79 18.13
N ASP A 2 1.73 -5.01 19.14
CA ASP A 2 0.33 -4.62 19.36
C ASP A 2 -0.03 -3.39 18.52
N LEU A 3 -0.88 -3.57 17.50
CA LEU A 3 -1.31 -2.51 16.56
C LEU A 3 -1.99 -1.34 17.28
N ARG A 4 -2.51 -1.54 18.49
CA ARG A 4 -3.10 -0.48 19.31
C ARG A 4 -2.06 0.53 19.79
N ALA A 5 -0.82 0.11 20.05
CA ALA A 5 0.22 1.01 20.58
C ALA A 5 0.64 2.09 19.56
N LEU A 6 0.80 1.71 18.28
CA LEU A 6 1.20 2.63 17.21
C LEU A 6 0.09 3.64 16.86
N ALA A 7 -1.18 3.21 16.91
CA ALA A 7 -2.32 4.11 16.70
C ALA A 7 -2.51 5.12 17.83
N LEU A 8 -2.19 4.76 19.09
CA LEU A 8 -2.25 5.69 20.21
C LEU A 8 -1.15 6.77 20.15
N GLU A 9 0.08 6.44 19.72
CA GLU A 9 1.14 7.44 19.64
C GLU A 9 0.88 8.54 18.60
N SER A 10 0.36 8.18 17.41
CA SER A 10 0.09 9.17 16.35
C SER A 10 -1.09 10.07 16.68
N THR A 11 -2.19 9.49 17.19
CA THR A 11 -3.38 10.25 17.62
C THR A 11 -3.07 11.21 18.77
N LEU A 12 -2.28 10.78 19.77
CA LEU A 12 -1.87 11.63 20.89
C LEU A 12 -1.05 12.83 20.44
N ARG A 13 -0.07 12.65 19.53
CA ARG A 13 0.80 13.73 19.03
C ARG A 13 0.04 14.76 18.18
N ALA A 14 -0.86 14.29 17.32
CA ALA A 14 -1.72 15.17 16.54
C ALA A 14 -2.68 15.96 17.43
N ALA A 15 -3.33 15.30 18.40
CA ALA A 15 -4.21 15.94 19.38
C ALA A 15 -3.50 17.06 20.14
N VAL A 16 -2.33 16.78 20.73
CA VAL A 16 -1.51 17.78 21.47
C VAL A 16 -1.11 18.97 20.59
N THR A 17 -0.92 18.78 19.28
CA THR A 17 -0.53 19.90 18.41
C THR A 17 -1.72 20.76 17.99
N VAL A 18 -2.90 20.17 17.75
CA VAL A 18 -4.13 20.97 17.53
C VAL A 18 -4.48 21.78 18.78
N VAL A 19 -4.33 21.19 19.97
CA VAL A 19 -4.44 21.90 21.27
C VAL A 19 -3.56 23.14 21.30
N LEU A 20 -2.27 22.98 21.02
CA LEU A 20 -1.29 24.06 21.05
C LEU A 20 -1.61 25.14 19.99
N ALA A 21 -2.04 24.71 18.80
CA ALA A 21 -2.43 25.58 17.71
C ALA A 21 -3.62 26.47 18.07
N PHE A 22 -4.67 25.92 18.68
CA PHE A 22 -5.82 26.68 19.17
C PHE A 22 -5.43 27.62 20.33
N ALA A 23 -4.62 27.19 21.30
CA ALA A 23 -4.15 28.04 22.40
C ALA A 23 -3.34 29.27 21.93
N LEU A 24 -2.46 29.09 20.95
CA LEU A 24 -1.71 30.19 20.34
C LEU A 24 -2.65 31.19 19.65
N VAL A 25 -3.75 30.70 19.08
CA VAL A 25 -4.77 31.41 18.29
C VAL A 25 -5.85 32.10 19.13
N THR A 26 -6.03 31.74 20.41
CA THR A 26 -7.01 32.35 21.34
C THR A 26 -6.44 33.41 22.27
N GLY A 27 -5.14 33.40 22.56
CA GLY A 27 -4.48 34.42 23.38
C GLY A 27 -4.35 34.06 24.87
N GLY A 28 -3.74 34.97 25.64
CA GLY A 28 -3.08 34.67 26.92
C GLY A 28 -3.94 34.20 28.09
N ALA A 29 -5.27 34.18 28.00
CA ALA A 29 -6.14 33.74 29.09
C ALA A 29 -5.91 32.25 29.47
N PHE A 30 -5.51 31.42 28.50
CA PHE A 30 -5.15 30.02 28.73
C PHE A 30 -3.83 29.87 29.53
N ALA A 31 -2.89 30.82 29.40
CA ALA A 31 -1.63 30.82 30.14
C ALA A 31 -1.81 31.22 31.63
N LEU A 32 -2.99 31.74 32.01
CA LEU A 32 -3.33 32.10 33.38
C LEU A 32 -4.11 30.99 34.12
N GLY A 33 -4.38 29.85 33.47
CA GLY A 33 -4.98 28.66 34.09
C GLY A 33 -6.49 28.72 34.35
N TRP A 34 -7.19 29.80 33.94
CA TRP A 34 -8.64 29.94 34.12
C TRP A 34 -9.50 29.30 33.03
N LEU A 35 -8.91 28.89 31.91
CA LEU A 35 -9.59 28.25 30.78
C LEU A 35 -8.80 27.01 30.35
N GLY A 36 -9.48 25.87 30.20
CA GLY A 36 -8.88 24.62 29.74
C GLY A 36 -8.76 24.60 28.22
N VAL A 37 -7.63 24.15 27.68
CA VAL A 37 -7.38 24.23 26.24
C VAL A 37 -8.24 23.21 25.46
N PRO A 38 -8.92 23.60 24.36
CA PRO A 38 -9.64 22.65 23.51
C PRO A 38 -8.70 21.61 22.88
N SER A 39 -9.14 20.36 22.76
CA SER A 39 -8.34 19.24 22.23
C SER A 39 -9.06 18.45 21.15
N VAL A 40 -8.32 17.94 20.16
CA VAL A 40 -8.88 16.92 19.24
C VAL A 40 -8.92 15.59 19.97
N VAL A 41 -10.09 14.96 19.99
CA VAL A 41 -10.32 13.65 20.61
C VAL A 41 -10.55 12.54 19.59
N ALA A 42 -10.97 12.87 18.37
CA ALA A 42 -11.08 11.94 17.25
C ALA A 42 -10.91 12.65 15.90
N THR A 43 -10.32 11.94 14.94
CA THR A 43 -10.27 12.32 13.52
C THR A 43 -10.63 11.11 12.68
N GLU A 44 -11.68 11.23 11.88
CA GLU A 44 -12.17 10.22 10.95
C GLU A 44 -12.07 10.77 9.52
N ASN A 45 -11.74 9.93 8.56
CA ASN A 45 -11.73 10.27 7.13
C ASN A 45 -12.48 9.18 6.36
N ALA A 46 -13.27 9.55 5.36
CA ALA A 46 -13.93 8.62 4.46
C ALA A 46 -13.83 9.13 3.01
N PHE A 47 -13.91 8.23 2.04
CA PHE A 47 -14.20 8.63 0.66
C PHE A 47 -15.69 8.91 0.51
N GLY A 48 -16.01 10.05 -0.09
CA GLY A 48 -17.37 10.45 -0.46
C GLY A 48 -17.65 10.12 -1.91
N GLY A 49 -18.37 11.01 -2.61
CA GLY A 49 -18.63 10.87 -4.04
C GLY A 49 -17.34 10.87 -4.89
N VAL A 50 -17.31 10.06 -5.94
CA VAL A 50 -16.22 9.96 -6.91
C VAL A 50 -16.77 10.15 -8.33
N ASN A 51 -15.99 10.79 -9.19
CA ASN A 51 -16.18 10.88 -10.64
C ASN A 51 -14.81 10.78 -11.33
N GLU A 52 -14.78 10.90 -12.66
CA GLU A 52 -13.58 10.73 -13.49
C GLU A 52 -12.42 11.65 -13.07
N THR A 53 -12.72 12.88 -12.68
CA THR A 53 -11.71 13.91 -12.37
C THR A 53 -11.38 14.06 -10.88
N THR A 54 -12.36 13.76 -10.02
CA THR A 54 -12.36 14.19 -8.62
C THR A 54 -12.93 13.12 -7.72
N THR A 55 -12.23 12.89 -6.60
CA THR A 55 -12.70 12.08 -5.48
C THR A 55 -12.92 12.97 -4.26
N THR A 56 -14.09 12.91 -3.65
CA THR A 56 -14.36 13.60 -2.39
C THR A 56 -13.77 12.83 -1.21
N VAL A 57 -13.16 13.54 -0.27
CA VAL A 57 -12.72 13.03 1.03
C VAL A 57 -13.39 13.83 2.13
N ASP A 58 -14.23 13.14 2.90
CA ASP A 58 -14.97 13.66 4.04
C ASP A 58 -14.15 13.46 5.32
N THR A 59 -13.76 14.54 5.97
CA THR A 59 -13.02 14.52 7.25
C THR A 59 -13.94 14.99 8.38
N ALA A 60 -14.09 14.18 9.42
CA ALA A 60 -14.76 14.55 10.67
C ALA A 60 -13.74 14.66 11.80
N VAL A 61 -13.60 15.84 12.39
CA VAL A 61 -12.71 16.10 13.54
C VAL A 61 -13.56 16.45 14.76
N THR A 62 -13.52 15.61 15.78
CA THR A 62 -14.19 15.90 17.06
C THR A 62 -13.24 16.60 18.00
N VAL A 63 -13.62 17.80 18.42
CA VAL A 63 -12.86 18.67 19.33
C VAL A 63 -13.60 18.78 20.66
N HIS A 64 -12.93 18.47 21.76
CA HIS A 64 -13.42 18.70 23.11
C HIS A 64 -13.01 20.09 23.60
N ASN A 65 -13.96 20.95 23.91
CA ASN A 65 -13.76 22.24 24.57
C ASN A 65 -14.17 22.12 26.06
N PRO A 66 -13.22 22.08 27.00
CA PRO A 66 -13.53 21.91 28.42
C PRO A 66 -14.06 23.19 29.10
N ASN A 67 -14.19 24.30 28.37
CA ASN A 67 -14.64 25.58 28.93
C ASN A 67 -16.17 25.65 29.02
N PRO A 68 -16.73 26.25 30.09
CA PRO A 68 -18.19 26.40 30.28
C PRO A 68 -18.85 27.39 29.31
N VAL A 69 -18.10 27.90 28.34
CA VAL A 69 -18.57 28.78 27.26
C VAL A 69 -18.06 28.28 25.91
N GLY A 70 -18.93 28.31 24.91
CA GLY A 70 -18.55 28.07 23.52
C GLY A 70 -17.76 29.24 22.94
N VAL A 71 -16.90 28.97 21.95
CA VAL A 71 -16.07 29.96 21.27
C VAL A 71 -16.38 29.96 19.78
N ARG A 72 -16.75 31.13 19.24
CA ARG A 72 -17.00 31.34 17.81
C ARG A 72 -15.75 31.94 17.16
N PHE A 73 -15.05 31.14 16.37
CA PHE A 73 -13.81 31.53 15.71
C PHE A 73 -14.05 32.13 14.32
N GLY A 74 -14.84 33.22 14.24
CA GLY A 74 -15.17 33.90 12.98
C GLY A 74 -13.94 34.33 12.15
N GLY A 75 -12.81 34.59 12.81
CA GLY A 75 -11.53 34.92 12.18
C GLY A 75 -10.57 33.76 11.96
N VAL A 76 -10.90 32.52 12.37
CA VAL A 76 -10.01 31.37 12.19
C VAL A 76 -10.32 30.64 10.89
N ARG A 77 -9.23 30.30 10.20
CA ARG A 77 -9.20 29.51 8.98
C ARG A 77 -8.34 28.28 9.24
N VAL A 78 -8.86 27.10 8.91
CA VAL A 78 -8.05 25.88 8.87
C VAL A 78 -7.89 25.49 7.41
N ASN A 79 -6.65 25.45 6.94
CA ASN A 79 -6.31 24.78 5.69
C ASN A 79 -5.85 23.36 6.05
N TYR A 80 -6.12 22.38 5.21
CA TYR A 80 -5.58 21.04 5.38
C TYR A 80 -5.15 20.44 4.05
N THR A 81 -4.18 19.54 4.12
CA THR A 81 -3.61 18.84 2.97
C THR A 81 -3.52 17.36 3.30
N VAL A 82 -4.06 16.54 2.39
CA VAL A 82 -3.87 15.09 2.41
C VAL A 82 -2.77 14.78 1.39
N SER A 83 -1.72 14.07 1.79
CA SER A 83 -0.71 13.53 0.89
C SER A 83 -0.61 12.01 1.02
N MET A 84 -0.16 11.36 -0.06
CA MET A 84 0.07 9.92 -0.13
C MET A 84 1.45 9.73 -0.76
N ASN A 85 2.42 9.22 0.02
CA ASN A 85 3.84 9.20 -0.35
C ASN A 85 4.37 10.59 -0.77
N ASP A 86 4.09 11.60 0.06
CA ASP A 86 4.44 13.02 -0.12
C ASP A 86 3.85 13.72 -1.36
N ILE A 87 3.16 12.99 -2.24
CA ILE A 87 2.33 13.56 -3.30
C ILE A 87 1.08 14.12 -2.64
N ALA A 88 0.92 15.45 -2.67
CA ALA A 88 -0.30 16.10 -2.21
C ALA A 88 -1.48 15.65 -3.08
N MET A 89 -2.48 15.02 -2.50
CA MET A 89 -3.65 14.47 -3.21
C MET A 89 -4.81 15.44 -3.18
N ALA A 90 -5.12 15.97 -1.99
CA ALA A 90 -6.23 16.89 -1.74
C ALA A 90 -5.78 18.09 -0.91
N HIS A 91 -6.43 19.24 -1.15
CA HIS A 91 -6.37 20.39 -0.25
C HIS A 91 -7.80 20.83 0.07
N GLY A 92 -8.05 21.16 1.33
CA GLY A 92 -9.32 21.72 1.77
C GLY A 92 -9.10 22.96 2.64
N ARG A 93 -10.16 23.77 2.76
CA ARG A 93 -10.14 24.99 3.57
C ARG A 93 -11.51 25.25 4.17
N THR A 94 -11.53 25.49 5.47
CA THR A 94 -12.71 25.93 6.22
C THR A 94 -12.43 27.27 6.91
N ALA A 95 -13.49 28.00 7.26
CA ALA A 95 -13.42 29.24 8.01
C ALA A 95 -14.68 29.42 8.87
N GLY A 96 -14.57 30.14 9.99
CA GLY A 96 -15.73 30.42 10.85
C GLY A 96 -16.14 29.24 11.74
N VAL A 97 -15.16 28.43 12.19
CA VAL A 97 -15.38 27.30 13.09
C VAL A 97 -16.02 27.78 14.40
N GLY A 98 -17.07 27.10 14.85
CA GLY A 98 -17.59 27.21 16.22
C GLY A 98 -17.19 25.98 17.02
N LEU A 99 -16.76 26.16 18.26
CA LEU A 99 -16.67 25.09 19.25
C LEU A 99 -17.66 25.41 20.35
N ASP A 100 -18.66 24.56 20.55
CA ASP A 100 -19.54 24.65 21.71
C ASP A 100 -18.83 24.07 22.95
N THR A 101 -19.50 23.99 24.10
CA THR A 101 -18.93 23.35 25.30
C THR A 101 -19.00 21.83 25.20
N GLY A 102 -17.95 21.13 25.62
CA GLY A 102 -17.83 19.68 25.45
C GLY A 102 -17.38 19.29 24.04
N ASN A 103 -17.87 18.16 23.53
CA ASN A 103 -17.46 17.64 22.23
C ASN A 103 -18.23 18.31 21.08
N THR A 104 -17.51 18.91 20.13
CA THR A 104 -18.04 19.44 18.87
C THR A 104 -17.40 18.70 17.70
N THR A 105 -18.19 18.06 16.83
CA THR A 105 -17.68 17.44 15.60
C THR A 105 -17.74 18.42 14.44
N LEU A 106 -16.57 18.76 13.90
CA LEU A 106 -16.39 19.60 12.73
C LEU A 106 -16.28 18.69 11.49
N ARG A 107 -17.05 18.98 10.45
CA ARG A 107 -17.01 18.25 9.18
C ARG A 107 -16.38 19.12 8.10
N PHE A 108 -15.51 18.52 7.30
CA PHE A 108 -14.78 19.17 6.21
C PHE A 108 -14.84 18.28 4.98
N GLU A 109 -15.08 18.90 3.82
CA GLU A 109 -15.11 18.23 2.53
C GLU A 109 -13.88 18.70 1.73
N SER A 110 -13.14 17.75 1.16
CA SER A 110 -11.98 18.04 0.30
C SER A 110 -12.03 17.25 -0.98
N TYR A 111 -11.35 17.78 -2.00
CA TYR A 111 -11.31 17.21 -3.34
C TYR A 111 -9.90 16.70 -3.63
N LEU A 112 -9.77 15.38 -3.71
CA LEU A 112 -8.63 14.69 -4.28
C LEU A 112 -8.75 14.77 -5.81
N ARG A 113 -7.64 15.11 -6.48
CA ARG A 113 -7.60 15.17 -7.94
C ARG A 113 -7.12 13.84 -8.52
N ASN A 114 -7.95 13.21 -9.33
CA ASN A 114 -7.66 11.88 -9.87
C ASN A 114 -6.45 11.88 -10.82
N GLU A 115 -6.14 13.01 -11.45
CA GLU A 115 -4.90 13.26 -12.23
C GLU A 115 -3.60 12.89 -11.47
N ARG A 116 -3.67 12.76 -10.13
CA ARG A 116 -2.54 12.45 -9.25
C ARG A 116 -2.44 10.96 -8.88
N ILE A 117 -3.46 10.17 -9.21
CA ILE A 117 -3.48 8.72 -8.97
C ILE A 117 -2.35 8.00 -9.73
N PRO A 118 -2.05 8.29 -11.02
CA PRO A 118 -0.92 7.65 -11.72
C PRO A 118 0.41 7.84 -10.98
N ALA A 119 0.72 9.07 -10.57
CA ALA A 119 1.93 9.39 -9.82
C ALA A 119 1.95 8.76 -8.42
N TRP A 120 0.81 8.75 -7.71
CA TRP A 120 0.69 8.08 -6.42
C TRP A 120 0.92 6.57 -6.55
N TRP A 121 0.27 5.91 -7.51
CA TRP A 121 0.45 4.49 -7.78
C TRP A 121 1.92 4.15 -8.07
N ALA A 122 2.55 4.90 -8.97
CA ALA A 122 3.97 4.74 -9.28
C ALA A 122 4.87 4.91 -8.05
N SER A 123 4.51 5.80 -7.11
CA SER A 123 5.23 5.96 -5.83
C SER A 123 5.01 4.78 -4.88
N HIS A 124 3.78 4.25 -4.82
CA HIS A 124 3.37 3.15 -3.96
C HIS A 124 4.09 1.86 -4.34
N VAL A 125 4.13 1.55 -5.64
CA VAL A 125 4.85 0.39 -6.17
C VAL A 125 6.37 0.52 -5.94
N ARG A 126 6.97 1.68 -6.20
CA ARG A 126 8.41 1.94 -5.92
C ARG A 126 8.77 1.82 -4.44
N ASN A 127 7.83 2.14 -3.55
CA ASN A 127 7.99 1.99 -2.10
C ASN A 127 7.71 0.55 -1.61
N GLY A 128 7.71 -0.45 -2.49
CA GLY A 128 7.51 -1.85 -2.11
C GLY A 128 6.05 -2.17 -1.77
N GLU A 129 5.12 -1.55 -2.49
CA GLU A 129 3.68 -1.60 -2.19
C GLU A 129 3.30 -0.99 -0.84
N GLU A 130 3.95 0.10 -0.46
CA GLU A 130 3.62 0.89 0.74
C GLU A 130 3.21 2.33 0.39
N THR A 131 2.15 2.80 1.04
CA THR A 131 1.69 4.20 0.99
C THR A 131 1.69 4.77 2.40
N THR A 132 2.49 5.83 2.62
CA THR A 132 2.33 6.68 3.80
C THR A 132 1.32 7.77 3.48
N VAL A 133 0.10 7.63 4.02
CA VAL A 133 -0.91 8.68 4.02
C VAL A 133 -0.57 9.67 5.14
N GLN A 134 -0.56 10.97 4.83
CA GLN A 134 -0.36 12.02 5.82
C GLN A 134 -1.48 13.06 5.70
N VAL A 135 -2.02 13.51 6.84
CA VAL A 135 -3.00 14.59 6.92
C VAL A 135 -2.42 15.72 7.75
N ALA A 136 -2.02 16.81 7.09
CA ALA A 136 -1.45 18.00 7.70
C ALA A 136 -2.50 19.12 7.77
N ALA A 137 -2.44 19.97 8.79
CA ALA A 137 -3.34 21.12 8.93
C ALA A 137 -2.62 22.40 9.40
N ASP A 138 -3.03 23.53 8.85
CA ASP A 138 -2.56 24.87 9.21
C ASP A 138 -3.72 25.71 9.75
N VAL A 139 -3.64 26.10 11.02
CA VAL A 139 -4.62 26.96 11.68
C VAL A 139 -4.12 28.40 11.64
N ARG A 140 -4.92 29.34 11.11
CA ARG A 140 -4.59 30.77 11.04
C ARG A 140 -5.70 31.63 11.65
N SER A 141 -5.33 32.53 12.54
CA SER A 141 -6.20 33.52 13.18
C SER A 141 -6.00 34.90 12.56
N GLY A 142 -6.99 35.35 11.79
CA GLY A 142 -7.00 36.70 11.23
C GLY A 142 -7.15 37.79 12.30
N THR A 143 -7.76 37.49 13.45
CA THR A 143 -7.97 38.44 14.55
C THR A 143 -6.74 38.65 15.42
N LEU A 144 -5.92 37.61 15.64
CA LEU A 144 -4.66 37.73 16.39
C LEU A 144 -3.41 37.87 15.51
N GLY A 145 -3.54 37.72 14.18
CA GLY A 145 -2.40 37.70 13.26
C GLY A 145 -1.45 36.51 13.47
N ARG A 146 -1.96 35.40 14.04
CA ARG A 146 -1.17 34.22 14.44
C ARG A 146 -1.50 33.01 13.60
N SER A 147 -0.51 32.15 13.40
CA SER A 147 -0.66 30.85 12.74
C SER A 147 0.05 29.75 13.52
N ALA A 148 -0.47 28.53 13.43
CA ALA A 148 0.16 27.35 13.99
C ALA A 148 -0.04 26.15 13.06
N HIS A 149 1.02 25.37 12.91
CA HIS A 149 1.02 24.14 12.13
C HIS A 149 0.70 22.95 13.05
N VAL A 150 -0.16 22.05 12.59
CA VAL A 150 -0.55 20.83 13.29
C VAL A 150 0.37 19.71 12.83
N VAL A 151 0.98 18.96 13.78
CA VAL A 151 1.76 17.75 13.47
C VAL A 151 0.89 16.81 12.65
N PRO A 152 1.32 16.41 11.43
CA PRO A 152 0.51 15.57 10.56
C PRO A 152 0.15 14.23 11.23
N VAL A 153 -1.09 13.79 11.05
CA VAL A 153 -1.46 12.39 11.33
C VAL A 153 -0.91 11.55 10.19
N THR A 154 -0.12 10.53 10.49
CA THR A 154 0.42 9.60 9.49
C THR A 154 -0.16 8.20 9.66
N ARG A 155 -0.33 7.49 8.53
CA ARG A 155 -0.78 6.10 8.47
C ARG A 155 -0.09 5.39 7.32
N THR A 156 0.44 4.19 7.56
CA THR A 156 0.91 3.31 6.49
C THR A 156 -0.23 2.41 6.02
N VAL A 157 -0.35 2.26 4.70
CA VAL A 157 -1.24 1.35 3.99
C VAL A 157 -0.36 0.52 3.07
N SER A 158 -0.34 -0.80 3.26
CA SER A 158 0.54 -1.71 2.50
C SER A 158 -0.29 -2.76 1.77
N THR A 159 0.12 -3.15 0.56
CA THR A 159 -0.50 -4.24 -0.21
C THR A 159 0.52 -5.33 -0.55
N ASN A 160 0.06 -6.39 -1.23
CA ASN A 160 0.93 -7.46 -1.73
C ASN A 160 0.34 -8.06 -3.02
N ILE A 161 0.12 -7.18 -4.00
CA ILE A 161 -0.43 -7.45 -5.33
C ILE A 161 0.55 -8.32 -6.12
N SER A 162 1.81 -7.91 -6.23
CA SER A 162 2.85 -8.71 -6.90
C SER A 162 3.03 -10.09 -6.25
N GLY A 163 2.92 -10.18 -4.92
CA GLY A 163 3.03 -11.44 -4.21
C GLY A 163 1.84 -12.39 -4.39
N GLN A 164 0.65 -11.92 -4.76
CA GLN A 164 -0.51 -12.78 -5.04
C GLN A 164 -0.30 -13.62 -6.32
N PHE A 165 0.53 -13.18 -7.27
CA PHE A 165 0.92 -13.97 -8.45
C PHE A 165 1.86 -15.14 -8.13
N ASN A 166 2.44 -15.18 -6.92
CA ASN A 166 3.36 -16.25 -6.55
C ASN A 166 2.57 -17.54 -6.26
N SER A 167 2.84 -18.60 -7.02
CA SER A 167 2.17 -19.89 -6.87
C SER A 167 3.12 -21.04 -7.19
N THR A 168 3.08 -22.09 -6.37
CA THR A 168 3.81 -23.36 -6.56
C THR A 168 2.88 -24.52 -6.96
N GLU A 169 1.62 -24.21 -7.30
CA GLU A 169 0.65 -25.21 -7.73
C GLU A 169 0.88 -25.61 -9.20
N ASN A 170 0.79 -26.91 -9.48
CA ASN A 170 0.90 -27.45 -10.83
C ASN A 170 -0.36 -27.14 -11.66
N ARG A 171 -0.28 -26.16 -12.57
CA ARG A 171 -1.38 -25.78 -13.46
C ARG A 171 -1.18 -26.35 -14.88
N PRO A 172 -2.06 -27.23 -15.36
CA PRO A 172 -1.97 -27.78 -16.71
C PRO A 172 -2.37 -26.76 -17.78
N ILE A 173 -1.58 -26.66 -18.84
CA ILE A 173 -1.97 -26.01 -20.09
C ILE A 173 -2.54 -27.08 -21.01
N ASN A 174 -3.83 -26.94 -21.33
CA ASN A 174 -4.56 -27.85 -22.21
C ASN A 174 -4.79 -27.16 -23.55
N ALA A 175 -4.40 -27.80 -24.65
CA ALA A 175 -4.60 -27.30 -26.00
C ALA A 175 -6.00 -27.62 -26.55
N GLY A 176 -6.64 -28.70 -26.08
CA GLY A 176 -7.96 -29.13 -26.56
C GLY A 176 -7.97 -29.53 -28.05
N LEU A 177 -6.81 -29.81 -28.64
CA LEU A 177 -6.65 -30.11 -30.06
C LEU A 177 -6.81 -31.61 -30.33
N PRO A 178 -7.54 -32.02 -31.40
CA PRO A 178 -7.59 -33.41 -31.82
C PRO A 178 -6.19 -34.00 -32.06
N LEU A 179 -6.00 -35.25 -31.66
CA LEU A 179 -4.73 -36.00 -31.78
C LEU A 179 -3.55 -35.47 -30.93
N VAL A 180 -3.72 -34.37 -30.19
CA VAL A 180 -2.75 -33.89 -29.19
C VAL A 180 -3.26 -34.26 -27.81
N SER A 181 -2.57 -35.16 -27.11
CA SER A 181 -2.93 -35.47 -25.72
C SER A 181 -2.66 -34.27 -24.82
N ASP A 182 -3.60 -33.93 -23.95
CA ASP A 182 -3.39 -32.93 -22.89
C ASP A 182 -2.82 -33.56 -21.61
N PRO A 183 -2.19 -32.79 -20.71
CA PRO A 183 -1.78 -31.39 -20.91
C PRO A 183 -0.58 -31.29 -21.85
N VAL A 184 -0.50 -30.22 -22.65
CA VAL A 184 0.66 -29.95 -23.52
C VAL A 184 1.86 -29.43 -22.75
N LEU A 185 1.64 -28.68 -21.67
CA LEU A 185 2.65 -28.16 -20.75
C LEU A 185 2.06 -28.12 -19.33
N VAL A 186 2.91 -28.07 -18.31
CA VAL A 186 2.50 -27.87 -16.91
C VAL A 186 3.33 -26.74 -16.32
N VAL A 187 2.68 -25.65 -15.87
CA VAL A 187 3.32 -24.64 -15.04
C VAL A 187 3.44 -25.21 -13.64
N ARG A 188 4.66 -25.29 -13.11
CA ARG A 188 4.94 -25.79 -11.76
C ARG A 188 5.13 -24.68 -10.74
N GLU A 189 5.55 -23.51 -11.21
CA GLU A 189 5.79 -22.36 -10.38
C GLU A 189 5.55 -21.07 -11.17
N THR A 190 5.06 -20.05 -10.50
CA THR A 190 4.96 -18.68 -10.97
C THR A 190 5.52 -17.79 -9.88
N ARG A 191 6.37 -16.84 -10.28
CA ARG A 191 6.84 -15.76 -9.41
C ARG A 191 6.62 -14.44 -10.12
N ALA A 192 6.13 -13.43 -9.42
CA ALA A 192 6.12 -12.06 -9.94
C ALA A 192 6.75 -11.09 -8.96
N HIS A 193 7.27 -9.99 -9.51
CA HIS A 193 7.70 -8.81 -8.78
C HIS A 193 7.55 -7.59 -9.67
N TRP A 194 7.46 -6.41 -9.07
CA TRP A 194 7.50 -5.17 -9.85
C TRP A 194 8.88 -4.97 -10.48
N GLY A 195 8.88 -4.42 -11.70
CA GLY A 195 10.06 -4.01 -12.45
C GLY A 195 10.40 -2.53 -12.19
N LEU A 196 11.11 -1.91 -13.12
CA LEU A 196 11.44 -0.49 -13.05
C LEU A 196 10.19 0.35 -13.34
N THR A 197 9.50 0.77 -12.29
CA THR A 197 8.30 1.62 -12.39
C THR A 197 8.68 3.06 -12.69
N THR A 198 8.02 3.65 -13.68
CA THR A 198 8.12 5.05 -14.08
C THR A 198 6.81 5.79 -13.79
N ASP A 199 6.73 7.08 -14.11
CA ASP A 199 5.47 7.82 -13.97
C ASP A 199 4.42 7.40 -15.02
N ALA A 200 4.83 6.86 -16.18
CA ALA A 200 3.93 6.42 -17.25
C ALA A 200 3.63 4.91 -17.24
N GLU A 201 4.57 4.08 -16.77
CA GLU A 201 4.49 2.61 -16.87
C GLU A 201 4.83 1.93 -15.54
N THR A 202 4.07 0.89 -15.19
CA THR A 202 4.35 0.00 -14.07
C THR A 202 4.54 -1.45 -14.56
N PRO A 203 5.77 -1.92 -14.81
CA PRO A 203 6.02 -3.30 -15.26
C PRO A 203 5.88 -4.32 -14.11
N LEU A 204 5.17 -5.41 -14.36
CA LEU A 204 5.11 -6.62 -13.55
C LEU A 204 5.94 -7.72 -14.23
N GLU A 205 7.13 -7.98 -13.68
CA GLU A 205 8.05 -9.01 -14.16
C GLU A 205 7.62 -10.38 -13.63
N THR A 206 7.15 -11.24 -14.53
CA THR A 206 6.64 -12.58 -14.20
C THR A 206 7.53 -13.68 -14.75
N THR A 207 7.83 -14.67 -13.91
CA THR A 207 8.64 -15.84 -14.24
C THR A 207 7.84 -17.12 -14.02
N PHE A 208 7.71 -17.93 -15.07
CA PHE A 208 7.02 -19.22 -15.04
C PHE A 208 8.02 -20.37 -15.15
N VAL A 209 7.94 -21.37 -14.27
CA VAL A 209 8.68 -22.63 -14.39
C VAL A 209 7.77 -23.65 -15.08
N VAL A 210 8.06 -23.95 -16.34
CA VAL A 210 7.17 -24.71 -17.22
C VAL A 210 7.82 -26.03 -17.62
N HIS A 211 7.09 -27.13 -17.41
CA HIS A 211 7.51 -28.49 -17.76
C HIS A 211 6.77 -28.99 -19.00
N ASN A 212 7.49 -29.63 -19.91
CA ASN A 212 6.92 -30.31 -21.07
C ASN A 212 6.82 -31.83 -20.79
N PRO A 213 5.63 -32.39 -20.59
CA PRO A 213 5.43 -33.82 -20.36
C PRO A 213 5.52 -34.67 -21.64
N LYS A 214 5.66 -34.06 -22.83
CA LYS A 214 5.74 -34.78 -24.12
C LYS A 214 7.17 -35.22 -24.40
N ALA A 215 7.33 -36.27 -25.22
CA ALA A 215 8.63 -36.69 -25.72
C ALA A 215 9.21 -35.73 -26.78
N THR A 216 8.35 -34.95 -27.44
CA THR A 216 8.73 -33.96 -28.47
C THR A 216 8.84 -32.54 -27.90
N PRO A 217 9.69 -31.67 -28.46
CA PRO A 217 9.72 -30.26 -28.10
C PRO A 217 8.38 -29.57 -28.39
N VAL A 218 7.97 -28.68 -27.48
CA VAL A 218 6.83 -27.77 -27.66
C VAL A 218 7.40 -26.37 -27.87
N THR A 219 6.94 -25.68 -28.91
CA THR A 219 7.30 -24.29 -29.21
C THR A 219 6.04 -23.44 -29.17
N PHE A 220 6.08 -22.33 -28.45
CA PHE A 220 5.06 -21.28 -28.51
C PHE A 220 5.68 -20.00 -29.06
N GLY A 221 4.86 -19.21 -29.77
CA GLY A 221 5.23 -17.93 -30.39
C GLY A 221 5.35 -16.81 -29.35
N SER A 222 4.96 -15.58 -29.72
CA SER A 222 4.74 -14.53 -28.75
C SER A 222 3.63 -14.94 -27.76
N ILE A 223 3.85 -14.59 -26.49
CA ILE A 223 2.81 -14.63 -25.46
C ILE A 223 2.31 -13.21 -25.31
N GLY A 224 1.04 -13.00 -25.64
CA GLY A 224 0.34 -11.78 -25.33
C GLY A 224 -0.33 -11.82 -23.97
N TYR A 225 -0.63 -10.64 -23.43
CA TYR A 225 -1.41 -10.42 -22.23
C TYR A 225 -2.37 -9.24 -22.44
N ASP A 226 -3.52 -9.31 -21.77
CA ASP A 226 -4.38 -8.15 -21.51
C ASP A 226 -4.59 -8.07 -19.97
N VAL A 227 -4.57 -6.87 -19.38
CA VAL A 227 -4.77 -6.63 -17.93
C VAL A 227 -6.02 -5.79 -17.71
N ALA A 228 -6.98 -6.34 -16.97
CA ALA A 228 -8.18 -5.62 -16.55
C ALA A 228 -8.25 -5.47 -15.03
N MET A 229 -8.58 -4.27 -14.56
CA MET A 229 -8.85 -3.98 -13.15
C MET A 229 -10.28 -3.46 -13.03
N ASN A 230 -11.17 -4.22 -12.37
CA ASN A 230 -12.62 -3.97 -12.35
C ASN A 230 -13.30 -3.91 -13.74
N GLY A 231 -12.65 -4.43 -14.78
CA GLY A 231 -13.12 -4.34 -16.17
C GLY A 231 -12.59 -3.11 -16.93
N VAL A 232 -11.86 -2.21 -16.27
CA VAL A 232 -11.06 -1.18 -16.95
C VAL A 232 -9.80 -1.84 -17.51
N ASP A 233 -9.56 -1.67 -18.80
CA ASP A 233 -8.32 -2.12 -19.46
C ASP A 233 -7.19 -1.17 -19.11
N VAL A 234 -6.17 -1.69 -18.42
CA VAL A 234 -5.03 -0.96 -17.87
C VAL A 234 -3.69 -1.40 -18.44
N GLY A 235 -3.67 -2.25 -19.48
CA GLY A 235 -2.44 -2.57 -20.20
C GLY A 235 -2.53 -3.86 -21.02
N GLU A 236 -2.09 -3.77 -22.28
CA GLU A 236 -1.94 -4.91 -23.19
C GLU A 236 -0.50 -5.01 -23.74
N GLY A 237 -0.11 -6.18 -24.23
CA GLY A 237 1.18 -6.32 -24.91
C GLY A 237 1.51 -7.74 -25.35
N GLU A 238 2.64 -7.90 -26.05
CA GLU A 238 3.16 -9.21 -26.49
C GLU A 238 4.67 -9.35 -26.21
N SER A 239 5.10 -10.57 -25.84
CA SER A 239 6.51 -10.89 -25.67
C SER A 239 7.23 -11.09 -27.01
N GLU A 240 8.41 -10.49 -27.16
CA GLU A 240 9.18 -10.45 -28.42
C GLU A 240 9.68 -11.82 -28.93
N ARG A 241 9.68 -12.87 -28.11
CA ARG A 241 10.48 -14.09 -28.37
C ARG A 241 9.67 -15.36 -28.19
N ALA A 242 9.59 -16.15 -29.26
CA ALA A 242 9.18 -17.54 -29.21
C ALA A 242 10.10 -18.35 -28.28
N VAL A 243 9.51 -19.29 -27.52
CA VAL A 243 10.25 -20.15 -26.59
C VAL A 243 10.01 -21.62 -26.93
N VAL A 244 11.11 -22.37 -26.97
CA VAL A 244 11.11 -23.83 -27.16
C VAL A 244 11.35 -24.50 -25.81
N ILE A 245 10.47 -25.42 -25.42
CA ILE A 245 10.65 -26.32 -24.28
C ILE A 245 10.88 -27.74 -24.79
N PRO A 246 12.10 -28.30 -24.67
CA PRO A 246 12.39 -29.67 -25.10
C PRO A 246 11.51 -30.72 -24.43
N GLY A 247 11.34 -31.88 -25.07
CA GLY A 247 10.56 -32.99 -24.51
C GLY A 247 11.12 -33.48 -23.18
N GLY A 248 10.23 -33.75 -22.21
CA GLY A 248 10.57 -34.16 -20.84
C GLY A 248 11.28 -33.09 -19.99
N ALA A 249 11.61 -31.92 -20.55
CA ALA A 249 12.41 -30.91 -19.88
C ALA A 249 11.54 -29.89 -19.13
N THR A 250 12.18 -29.17 -18.21
CA THR A 250 11.61 -28.00 -17.53
C THR A 250 12.43 -26.77 -17.93
N ARG A 251 11.75 -25.65 -18.22
CA ARG A 251 12.37 -24.36 -18.55
C ARG A 251 11.70 -23.21 -17.84
N THR A 252 12.50 -22.17 -17.60
CA THR A 252 12.04 -20.89 -17.06
C THR A 252 11.67 -19.97 -18.21
N VAL A 253 10.42 -19.53 -18.25
CA VAL A 253 9.88 -18.53 -19.18
C VAL A 253 9.73 -17.21 -18.43
N ARG A 254 10.03 -16.08 -19.08
CA ARG A 254 9.80 -14.74 -18.52
C ARG A 254 8.82 -13.97 -19.40
N ALA A 255 7.97 -13.18 -18.76
CA ALA A 255 7.10 -12.19 -19.38
C ALA A 255 7.17 -10.91 -18.55
N SER A 256 7.13 -9.76 -19.21
CA SER A 256 6.96 -8.46 -18.57
C SER A 256 5.59 -7.95 -18.99
N THR A 257 4.70 -7.75 -18.02
CA THR A 257 3.35 -7.24 -18.21
C THR A 257 3.33 -5.80 -17.74
N VAL A 258 3.10 -4.84 -18.65
CA VAL A 258 3.14 -3.41 -18.32
C VAL A 258 1.74 -2.91 -18.04
N LEU A 259 1.56 -2.20 -16.93
CA LEU A 259 0.37 -1.40 -16.68
C LEU A 259 0.64 0.03 -17.14
N GLU A 260 -0.28 0.59 -17.91
CA GLU A 260 -0.27 1.97 -18.39
C GLU A 260 -0.85 2.89 -17.31
N ASN A 261 -0.01 3.71 -16.68
CA ASN A 261 -0.41 4.47 -15.51
C ASN A 261 -1.50 5.51 -15.81
N ASP A 262 -1.54 6.04 -17.03
CA ASP A 262 -2.57 6.99 -17.52
C ASP A 262 -3.97 6.36 -17.64
N ARG A 263 -4.12 5.05 -17.41
CA ARG A 263 -5.41 4.33 -17.35
C ARG A 263 -5.89 4.10 -15.92
N LEU A 264 -5.08 4.46 -14.91
CA LEU A 264 -5.34 4.12 -13.50
C LEU A 264 -6.28 5.10 -12.78
N ASP A 265 -6.53 6.28 -13.32
CA ASP A 265 -7.53 7.21 -12.81
C ASP A 265 -8.96 6.69 -13.08
N GLU A 266 -9.22 6.12 -14.26
CA GLU A 266 -10.45 5.40 -14.60
C GLU A 266 -10.65 4.18 -13.68
N TRP A 267 -9.61 3.37 -13.48
CA TRP A 267 -9.64 2.26 -12.51
C TRP A 267 -10.00 2.75 -11.09
N TRP A 268 -9.39 3.85 -10.63
CA TRP A 268 -9.59 4.37 -9.28
C TRP A 268 -11.05 4.73 -8.96
N VAL A 269 -11.80 5.27 -9.93
CA VAL A 269 -13.24 5.49 -9.79
C VAL A 269 -13.94 4.18 -9.43
N THR A 270 -13.77 3.15 -10.26
CA THR A 270 -14.41 1.84 -10.06
C THR A 270 -13.96 1.18 -8.75
N HIS A 271 -12.71 1.39 -8.33
CA HIS A 271 -12.17 0.86 -7.07
C HIS A 271 -12.91 1.44 -5.86
N LEU A 272 -13.16 2.75 -5.86
CA LEU A 272 -13.87 3.42 -4.77
C LEU A 272 -15.38 3.14 -4.80
N GLU A 273 -16.02 3.14 -5.97
CA GLU A 273 -17.43 2.76 -6.11
C GLU A 273 -17.71 1.35 -5.60
N ARG A 274 -16.76 0.42 -5.82
CA ARG A 274 -16.82 -0.96 -5.30
C ARG A 274 -16.29 -1.07 -3.86
N ASN A 275 -16.40 0.01 -3.09
CA ASN A 275 -15.94 0.15 -1.71
C ASN A 275 -14.49 -0.35 -1.55
N GLN A 276 -13.53 0.33 -2.18
CA GLN A 276 -12.10 0.01 -2.11
C GLN A 276 -11.81 -1.48 -2.41
N THR A 277 -12.37 -1.98 -3.52
CA THR A 277 -12.22 -3.36 -3.99
C THR A 277 -11.91 -3.39 -5.48
N THR A 278 -10.92 -4.19 -5.87
CA THR A 278 -10.55 -4.42 -7.27
C THR A 278 -10.55 -5.91 -7.56
N ASP A 279 -11.31 -6.32 -8.57
CA ASP A 279 -11.06 -7.61 -9.23
C ASP A 279 -10.00 -7.37 -10.31
N LEU A 280 -8.80 -7.90 -10.09
CA LEU A 280 -7.68 -7.86 -11.04
C LEU A 280 -7.69 -9.15 -11.86
N ARG A 281 -7.61 -9.01 -13.18
CA ARG A 281 -7.61 -10.10 -14.14
C ARG A 281 -6.48 -9.91 -15.16
N ILE A 282 -5.69 -10.95 -15.40
CA ILE A 282 -4.70 -10.99 -16.48
C ILE A 282 -4.99 -12.19 -17.38
N ASP A 283 -5.31 -11.93 -18.65
CA ASP A 283 -5.56 -12.96 -19.66
C ASP A 283 -4.36 -13.12 -20.59
N PHE A 284 -3.70 -14.28 -20.50
CA PHE A 284 -2.61 -14.61 -21.41
C PHE A 284 -3.10 -15.32 -22.68
N TYR A 285 -2.44 -15.07 -23.80
CA TYR A 285 -2.72 -15.70 -25.07
C TYR A 285 -1.44 -16.03 -25.84
N ALA A 286 -1.49 -17.04 -26.70
CA ALA A 286 -0.43 -17.31 -27.68
C ALA A 286 -0.89 -16.90 -29.08
N ARG A 287 0.00 -16.28 -29.85
CA ARG A 287 -0.26 -16.01 -31.28
C ARG A 287 0.39 -17.11 -32.13
N LEU A 288 -0.43 -17.93 -32.79
CA LEU A 288 0.01 -19.02 -33.66
C LEU A 288 -0.10 -18.60 -35.13
N SER A 289 1.02 -18.54 -35.85
CA SER A 289 1.02 -18.43 -37.31
C SER A 289 0.98 -19.82 -37.94
N LEU A 290 -0.04 -20.08 -38.76
CA LEU A 290 -0.20 -21.34 -39.49
C LEU A 290 0.12 -21.10 -40.97
N GLY A 291 1.22 -21.69 -41.44
CA GLY A 291 1.49 -21.85 -42.88
C GLY A 291 1.59 -20.57 -43.71
N GLY A 292 2.08 -19.46 -43.14
CA GLY A 292 2.25 -18.19 -43.87
C GLY A 292 0.97 -17.36 -44.04
N GLY A 293 -0.11 -17.76 -43.35
CA GLY A 293 -1.35 -16.99 -43.27
C GLY A 293 -1.47 -16.12 -42.01
N GLU A 294 -2.69 -15.64 -41.78
CA GLU A 294 -3.09 -14.83 -40.62
C GLU A 294 -2.87 -15.57 -39.29
N SER A 295 -2.45 -14.83 -38.26
CA SER A 295 -2.06 -15.43 -36.97
C SER A 295 -3.24 -15.53 -36.00
N VAL A 296 -3.52 -16.75 -35.53
CA VAL A 296 -4.65 -17.04 -34.63
C VAL A 296 -4.27 -16.80 -33.17
N ARG A 297 -5.08 -16.01 -32.45
CA ARG A 297 -4.99 -15.81 -30.99
C ARG A 297 -5.61 -17.00 -30.25
N VAL A 298 -4.81 -17.75 -29.49
CA VAL A 298 -5.24 -18.89 -28.67
C VAL A 298 -5.19 -18.51 -27.19
N PRO A 299 -6.32 -18.49 -26.46
CA PRO A 299 -6.34 -18.12 -25.06
C PRO A 299 -5.69 -19.20 -24.18
N LEU A 300 -4.70 -18.81 -23.37
CA LEU A 300 -3.96 -19.69 -22.48
C LEU A 300 -4.64 -19.75 -21.11
N ARG A 301 -5.88 -20.27 -21.06
CA ARG A 301 -6.75 -20.23 -19.87
C ARG A 301 -6.14 -20.83 -18.58
N GLY A 302 -5.18 -21.74 -18.68
CA GLY A 302 -4.43 -22.26 -17.52
C GLY A 302 -3.39 -21.29 -16.94
N LEU A 303 -3.18 -20.15 -17.59
CA LEU A 303 -2.34 -19.03 -17.17
C LEU A 303 -3.15 -17.80 -16.76
N THR A 304 -4.44 -17.70 -17.12
CA THR A 304 -5.32 -16.61 -16.69
C THR A 304 -5.27 -16.49 -15.18
N PHE A 305 -5.08 -15.27 -14.70
CA PHE A 305 -4.98 -14.93 -13.29
C PHE A 305 -6.15 -14.04 -12.90
N GLU A 306 -6.82 -14.34 -11.78
CA GLU A 306 -7.95 -13.57 -11.25
C GLU A 306 -7.81 -13.48 -9.72
N GLU A 307 -7.74 -12.27 -9.18
CA GLU A 307 -7.63 -12.03 -7.73
C GLU A 307 -8.42 -10.79 -7.28
N THR A 308 -8.91 -10.79 -6.04
CA THR A 308 -9.65 -9.65 -5.47
C THR A 308 -8.82 -8.89 -4.44
N ILE A 309 -8.25 -7.77 -4.85
CA ILE A 309 -7.51 -6.83 -4.02
C ILE A 309 -8.50 -5.98 -3.21
N ARG A 310 -8.25 -5.81 -1.91
CA ARG A 310 -9.06 -4.96 -1.01
C ARG A 310 -8.15 -4.00 -0.25
N THR A 311 -8.53 -2.73 -0.18
CA THR A 311 -7.83 -1.71 0.60
C THR A 311 -8.77 -1.09 1.64
N ASP A 312 -8.17 -0.39 2.61
CA ASP A 312 -8.85 0.47 3.58
C ASP A 312 -7.91 1.63 3.95
N ILE A 313 -7.82 2.60 3.03
CA ILE A 313 -6.82 3.67 3.04
C ILE A 313 -6.97 4.58 4.28
N PHE A 314 -8.21 4.79 4.74
CA PHE A 314 -8.51 5.60 5.92
C PHE A 314 -8.81 4.79 7.18
N GLY A 315 -9.04 3.48 7.10
CA GLY A 315 -9.36 2.61 8.24
C GLY A 315 -10.82 2.66 8.71
N THR A 316 -11.69 3.24 7.90
CA THR A 316 -13.07 3.61 8.23
C THR A 316 -14.11 2.80 7.48
N LYS A 317 -13.68 1.87 6.61
CA LYS A 317 -14.54 1.01 5.78
C LYS A 317 -15.65 0.30 6.56
N ASN A 318 -15.36 -0.13 7.78
CA ASN A 318 -16.31 -0.81 8.68
C ASN A 318 -17.14 0.15 9.57
N ALA A 319 -16.92 1.47 9.49
CA ALA A 319 -17.68 2.46 10.25
C ALA A 319 -18.97 2.86 9.52
N THR A 320 -18.89 3.01 8.19
CA THR A 320 -20.04 3.30 7.31
C THR A 320 -21.15 2.25 7.38
N ASP A 321 -20.81 0.97 7.52
CA ASP A 321 -21.80 -0.11 7.69
C ASP A 321 -22.58 -0.01 9.00
N ARG A 322 -22.00 0.62 10.05
CA ARG A 322 -22.68 0.79 11.35
C ARG A 322 -23.69 1.93 11.34
N THR A 323 -23.41 3.00 10.59
CA THR A 323 -24.34 4.15 10.47
C THR A 323 -25.61 3.80 9.70
N ALA A 324 -25.60 2.74 8.88
CA ALA A 324 -26.78 2.22 8.21
C ALA A 324 -27.66 1.31 9.09
N SER A 325 -27.19 0.94 10.30
CA SER A 325 -27.86 -0.05 11.17
C SER A 325 -28.34 0.52 12.52
N ASP A 326 -28.16 1.82 12.79
CA ASP A 326 -28.63 2.45 14.04
C ASP A 326 -30.13 2.81 13.96
N GLY A 327 -30.94 1.74 13.92
CA GLY A 327 -32.37 1.76 13.71
C GLY A 327 -33.05 0.48 14.21
N GLY A 328 -32.51 -0.16 15.24
CA GLY A 328 -33.02 -1.40 15.81
C GLY A 328 -32.53 -1.60 17.25
N SER A 329 -33.45 -1.87 18.16
CA SER A 329 -33.20 -2.01 19.60
C SER A 329 -32.13 -3.04 19.95
N ALA A 330 -31.42 -2.78 21.05
CA ALA A 330 -30.52 -3.73 21.67
C ALA A 330 -31.21 -5.03 22.07
N ASP A 331 -30.53 -6.15 21.84
CA ASP A 331 -30.63 -7.32 22.71
C ASP A 331 -29.24 -7.98 22.82
N GLU A 332 -28.84 -8.39 24.02
CA GLU A 332 -27.55 -9.04 24.26
C GLU A 332 -27.67 -10.54 23.95
N THR A 333 -26.86 -11.07 23.03
CA THR A 333 -26.56 -12.50 23.04
C THR A 333 -25.12 -12.76 22.61
N THR A 334 -24.32 -13.21 23.58
CA THR A 334 -22.98 -13.74 23.39
C THR A 334 -23.05 -15.13 22.76
N THR A 335 -22.43 -15.31 21.60
CA THR A 335 -22.27 -16.63 20.96
C THR A 335 -20.80 -16.89 20.69
N GLY A 336 -20.15 -17.62 21.59
CA GLY A 336 -18.85 -18.25 21.33
C GLY A 336 -19.01 -19.48 20.42
N PRO A 337 -17.95 -19.90 19.71
CA PRO A 337 -18.05 -20.95 18.71
C PRO A 337 -18.26 -22.34 19.33
N SER A 338 -19.14 -23.13 18.72
CA SER A 338 -19.36 -24.53 19.08
C SER A 338 -18.19 -25.41 18.62
N THR A 339 -17.60 -26.17 19.54
CA THR A 339 -16.78 -27.35 19.22
C THR A 339 -17.26 -28.54 20.06
N THR A 340 -17.72 -29.59 19.36
CA THR A 340 -18.16 -30.84 19.98
C THR A 340 -17.06 -31.89 19.85
N ALA A 341 -16.50 -32.32 20.98
CA ALA A 341 -15.81 -33.61 21.10
C ALA A 341 -15.80 -34.04 22.58
N SER A 342 -16.50 -35.14 22.89
CA SER A 342 -16.44 -35.81 24.20
C SER A 342 -15.45 -36.97 24.14
N GLY A 343 -14.68 -37.21 25.21
CA GLY A 343 -13.75 -38.34 25.26
C GLY A 343 -12.84 -38.37 26.49
N GLU A 344 -13.41 -38.85 27.61
CA GLU A 344 -12.80 -39.52 28.77
C GLU A 344 -11.34 -39.23 29.22
N SER A 345 -11.22 -38.97 30.53
CA SER A 345 -10.00 -39.16 31.34
C SER A 345 -10.28 -40.25 32.39
N PRO A 346 -9.28 -40.99 32.90
CA PRO A 346 -8.64 -40.51 34.13
C PRO A 346 -7.14 -40.83 34.33
N SER A 347 -6.43 -39.84 34.86
CA SER A 347 -5.52 -39.89 36.03
C SER A 347 -4.49 -41.02 36.24
N THR A 348 -3.22 -40.62 36.43
CA THR A 348 -2.25 -40.94 37.53
C THR A 348 -0.80 -40.94 36.98
N THR A 349 0.30 -40.71 37.69
CA THR A 349 0.72 -40.02 38.94
C THR A 349 2.24 -40.27 39.05
N ASP A 350 3.00 -39.24 39.46
CA ASP A 350 4.35 -39.24 40.08
C ASP A 350 5.69 -39.56 39.37
N ALA A 351 6.67 -38.81 39.89
CA ALA A 351 8.08 -39.16 40.21
C ALA A 351 9.18 -39.27 39.14
N GLU A 352 10.04 -38.24 39.15
CA GLU A 352 11.52 -38.33 39.05
C GLU A 352 12.10 -39.29 40.13
N PRO A 353 13.29 -39.93 39.95
CA PRO A 353 14.55 -39.17 39.99
C PRO A 353 15.77 -39.66 39.16
N THR A 354 16.74 -38.75 39.12
CA THR A 354 18.17 -38.76 38.77
C THR A 354 18.97 -40.08 38.99
N THR A 355 19.99 -40.33 38.14
CA THR A 355 21.43 -40.44 38.55
C THR A 355 22.41 -40.48 37.34
N GLU A 356 23.38 -39.57 37.38
CA GLU A 356 24.75 -39.47 36.80
C GLU A 356 25.36 -40.54 35.85
N THR A 357 26.17 -40.11 34.85
CA THR A 357 27.66 -40.21 34.87
C THR A 357 28.37 -39.78 33.55
N THR A 358 28.99 -38.59 33.57
CA THR A 358 30.39 -38.23 33.16
C THR A 358 30.94 -38.28 31.72
N ALA A 359 31.77 -37.25 31.43
CA ALA A 359 32.84 -37.06 30.40
C ALA A 359 32.48 -36.38 29.05
N ARG A 360 33.26 -35.43 28.49
CA ARG A 360 34.41 -34.61 28.98
C ARG A 360 34.69 -33.41 28.02
N SER A 361 35.24 -32.31 28.57
CA SER A 361 35.96 -31.13 28.01
C SER A 361 36.26 -31.05 26.49
N THR A 362 36.23 -29.91 25.77
CA THR A 362 37.11 -28.69 25.80
C THR A 362 36.68 -27.77 24.61
N THR A 363 37.04 -26.48 24.41
CA THR A 363 37.67 -25.39 25.19
C THR A 363 37.37 -24.04 24.49
N THR A 364 37.38 -22.91 25.23
CA THR A 364 37.19 -21.52 24.75
C THR A 364 38.41 -20.93 24.04
N THR A 365 38.21 -20.21 22.93
CA THR A 365 39.10 -19.09 22.52
C THR A 365 38.27 -17.97 21.87
N ALA A 366 38.48 -16.72 22.31
CA ALA A 366 37.97 -15.51 21.65
C ALA A 366 39.13 -14.78 20.95
N SER A 367 38.86 -14.12 19.82
CA SER A 367 39.80 -13.18 19.21
C SER A 367 39.09 -11.95 18.65
N THR A 368 39.55 -10.80 19.13
CA THR A 368 39.32 -9.45 18.62
C THR A 368 39.78 -9.31 17.16
N SER A 369 39.11 -8.46 16.37
CA SER A 369 39.67 -7.93 15.11
C SER A 369 39.86 -6.42 15.24
N GLU A 370 41.08 -5.97 14.97
CA GLU A 370 41.51 -4.58 15.12
C GLU A 370 41.21 -3.74 13.87
N ARG A 371 41.21 -2.41 14.06
CA ARG A 371 40.91 -1.41 13.03
C ARG A 371 42.22 -0.85 12.46
N THR A 372 42.55 -1.18 11.21
CA THR A 372 43.75 -0.65 10.55
C THR A 372 43.53 0.77 10.04
N THR A 373 44.28 1.72 10.59
CA THR A 373 44.40 3.10 10.08
C THR A 373 45.55 3.15 9.07
N THR A 374 45.33 3.74 7.89
CA THR A 374 46.41 4.01 6.93
C THR A 374 46.64 5.52 6.81
N THR A 375 47.83 5.97 7.19
CA THR A 375 48.32 7.34 6.99
C THR A 375 49.70 7.28 6.38
N ALA A 376 49.94 8.00 5.28
CA ALA A 376 51.27 8.24 4.73
C ALA A 376 51.33 9.62 4.05
N SER A 377 52.04 10.56 4.69
CA SER A 377 52.75 11.68 4.05
C SER A 377 54.20 11.21 3.78
N SER A 378 55.10 11.82 3.00
CA SER A 378 55.22 13.09 2.23
C SER A 378 55.96 12.74 0.90
N GLU A 379 56.45 13.59 -0.02
CA GLU A 379 57.01 14.94 0.10
C GLU A 379 57.28 15.62 -1.27
N ASN A 380 57.19 16.96 -1.29
CA ASN A 380 57.77 18.00 -2.18
C ASN A 380 58.08 17.79 -3.69
N GLY A 381 57.67 18.81 -4.47
CA GLY A 381 58.22 19.12 -5.80
C GLY A 381 57.65 20.42 -6.39
N SER A 382 58.22 21.57 -6.06
CA SER A 382 57.78 22.90 -6.54
C SER A 382 58.49 23.33 -7.82
N THR A 383 57.74 23.78 -8.84
CA THR A 383 58.19 24.84 -9.77
C THR A 383 57.03 25.57 -10.45
N THR A 384 57.21 26.87 -10.65
CA THR A 384 56.27 27.84 -11.25
C THR A 384 56.43 27.97 -12.77
N THR A 385 55.34 28.26 -13.50
CA THR A 385 55.29 29.17 -14.68
C THR A 385 53.85 29.66 -14.87
N ALA A 386 53.66 30.86 -15.44
CA ALA A 386 52.39 31.57 -15.57
C ALA A 386 51.77 31.49 -16.99
N ASP A 387 50.83 32.39 -17.28
CA ASP A 387 50.01 32.58 -18.49
C ASP A 387 48.86 31.56 -18.72
N GLY A 388 47.64 31.96 -19.11
CA GLY A 388 47.06 33.31 -19.28
C GLY A 388 45.74 33.28 -20.08
N GLY A 389 44.80 34.21 -19.83
CA GLY A 389 43.55 34.44 -20.62
C GLY A 389 42.42 33.40 -20.41
N LEU A 390 41.16 33.68 -20.05
CA LEU A 390 40.23 34.83 -20.15
C LEU A 390 39.44 34.92 -21.48
N LEU A 391 38.15 34.51 -21.41
CA LEU A 391 37.03 34.77 -22.35
C LEU A 391 37.15 34.19 -23.79
N ALA A 392 36.10 34.07 -24.62
CA ALA A 392 34.66 33.80 -24.43
C ALA A 392 34.02 33.67 -25.83
N VAL A 393 32.87 32.99 -25.94
CA VAL A 393 31.66 33.50 -26.64
C VAL A 393 30.45 33.03 -25.84
#